data_AF-A0A946PUB5-F1
#
_entry.id   AF-A0A946PUB5-F1
#
_cell.length_a   1.000
_cell.length_b   1.000
_cell.length_c   1.000
_cell.angle_alpha   90.00
_cell.angle_beta   90.00
_cell.angle_gamma   90.00
#
_symmetry.space_group_name_H-M   'P 1'
#
loop_
_entity.id
_entity.type
_entity.pdbx_description
1 polymer ?
#
loop_
_entity_poly.entity_id
_entity_poly.type
_entity_poly.pdbx_seq_one_letter_code
_entity_poly.pdbx_strand_id
1 'polypeptide(L)'
;MKKLVLFLITFALLLTACKQEVSATPTATDESVSAEAIFTAAAMTAFAQIPTATLVPTETATAVPTATVAPTITPVATVTPQNIATKESSSLTAFGCYDAAFGSDVTIPDGTFFDPGDAFTKTWEIKNTGGCEWEADFQLIFSSGDQMSGTNNVINTTVASGETGVFSVNLIAPDTPGGYTGYWRLTNAEGTIFGEAVYVVITVDGEIPTATVTP
;
A
#
# COMPACT_ATOMS: atom_id res chain seq x y z
N MET A 1 -9.72 -62.62 20.83
CA MET A 1 -11.11 -62.79 20.37
C MET A 1 -12.08 -61.66 20.76
N LYS A 2 -11.71 -60.65 21.58
CA LYS A 2 -12.55 -59.45 21.82
C LYS A 2 -12.29 -58.30 20.83
N LYS A 3 -11.09 -58.23 20.24
CA LYS A 3 -10.71 -57.17 19.27
C LYS A 3 -11.12 -57.47 17.82
N LEU A 4 -11.58 -58.69 17.54
CA LEU A 4 -12.08 -59.10 16.20
C LEU A 4 -13.59 -58.86 16.04
N VAL A 5 -14.34 -58.78 17.15
CA VAL A 5 -15.80 -58.54 17.13
C VAL A 5 -16.12 -57.04 17.02
N LEU A 6 -15.24 -56.16 17.51
CA LEU A 6 -15.44 -54.72 17.43
C LEU A 6 -15.18 -54.15 16.02
N PHE A 7 -14.37 -54.82 15.20
CA PHE A 7 -14.07 -54.40 13.82
C PHE A 7 -15.16 -54.83 12.81
N LEU A 8 -16.01 -55.79 13.18
CA LEU A 8 -17.17 -56.22 12.37
C LEU A 8 -18.44 -55.40 12.63
N ILE A 9 -18.43 -54.49 13.62
CA ILE A 9 -19.55 -53.56 13.89
C ILE A 9 -19.33 -52.20 13.20
N THR A 10 -18.09 -51.87 12.79
CA THR A 10 -17.76 -50.63 12.07
C THR A 10 -17.87 -50.72 10.55
N PHE A 11 -18.16 -51.90 9.98
CA PHE A 11 -18.33 -52.09 8.52
C PHE A 11 -19.79 -52.25 8.07
N ALA A 12 -20.76 -52.12 8.98
CA ALA A 12 -22.20 -52.27 8.69
C ALA A 12 -23.00 -50.96 8.80
N LEU A 13 -22.33 -49.80 8.84
CA LEU A 13 -22.98 -48.47 8.79
C LEU A 13 -22.79 -47.79 7.42
N LEU A 14 -22.82 -48.60 6.36
CA LEU A 14 -23.01 -48.19 4.98
C LEU A 14 -24.29 -48.88 4.51
N LEU A 15 -25.36 -48.12 4.31
CA LEU A 15 -26.55 -48.38 3.47
C LEU A 15 -27.83 -47.83 4.13
N THR A 16 -28.04 -46.53 4.06
CA THR A 16 -29.41 -45.96 4.02
C THR A 16 -29.37 -44.59 3.35
N ALA A 17 -29.08 -44.57 2.05
CA ALA A 17 -29.37 -43.44 1.19
C ALA A 17 -30.86 -43.46 0.87
N CYS A 18 -31.69 -42.82 1.69
CA CYS A 18 -33.02 -42.39 1.25
C CYS A 18 -32.83 -41.17 0.35
N LYS A 19 -32.76 -41.43 -0.95
CA LYS A 19 -32.86 -40.42 -2.00
C LYS A 19 -34.35 -40.08 -2.16
N GLN A 20 -34.79 -38.96 -1.58
CA GLN A 20 -36.15 -38.46 -1.72
C GLN A 20 -36.11 -37.21 -2.59
N GLU A 21 -36.53 -37.36 -3.85
CA GLU A 21 -36.75 -36.26 -4.77
C GLU A 21 -38.01 -35.51 -4.31
N VAL A 22 -37.81 -34.36 -3.64
CA VAL A 22 -38.89 -33.41 -3.38
C VAL A 22 -38.99 -32.50 -4.60
N SER A 23 -39.95 -32.82 -5.46
CA SER A 23 -40.43 -31.95 -6.53
C SER A 23 -41.05 -30.70 -5.91
N ALA A 24 -40.29 -29.60 -5.88
CA ALA A 24 -40.85 -28.28 -5.60
C ALA A 24 -41.54 -27.78 -6.87
N THR A 25 -42.85 -27.99 -6.94
CA THR A 25 -43.72 -27.19 -7.81
C THR A 25 -43.80 -25.78 -7.21
N PRO A 26 -43.42 -24.70 -7.92
CA PRO A 26 -43.81 -23.38 -7.49
C PRO A 26 -45.32 -23.24 -7.71
N THR A 27 -46.07 -23.33 -6.61
CA THR A 27 -47.41 -22.76 -6.54
C THR A 27 -47.25 -21.26 -6.73
N ALA A 28 -47.58 -20.78 -7.92
CA ALA A 28 -47.80 -19.37 -8.17
C ALA A 28 -49.02 -18.95 -7.35
N THR A 29 -48.78 -18.39 -6.17
CA THR A 29 -49.80 -17.65 -5.44
C THR A 29 -50.00 -16.34 -6.18
N ASP A 30 -51.11 -16.31 -6.91
CA ASP A 30 -51.77 -15.15 -7.48
C ASP A 30 -52.07 -14.15 -6.34
N GLU A 31 -51.18 -13.18 -6.15
CA GLU A 31 -51.47 -11.95 -5.42
C GLU A 31 -51.64 -10.85 -6.48
N SER A 32 -52.91 -10.55 -6.69
CA SER A 32 -53.47 -9.61 -7.65
C SER A 32 -52.76 -8.25 -7.65
N VAL A 33 -52.39 -7.85 -8.87
CA VAL A 33 -52.00 -6.51 -9.28
C VAL A 33 -53.03 -5.47 -8.79
N SER A 34 -52.64 -4.57 -7.89
CA SER A 34 -53.32 -3.28 -7.72
C SER A 34 -52.64 -2.25 -8.62
N ALA A 35 -53.26 -2.01 -9.77
CA ALA A 35 -52.78 -1.13 -10.84
C ALA A 35 -53.08 0.37 -10.60
N GLU A 36 -52.85 0.89 -9.39
CA GLU A 36 -53.29 2.26 -9.04
C GLU A 36 -52.27 3.16 -8.33
N ALA A 37 -50.99 2.77 -8.22
CA ALA A 37 -49.95 3.62 -7.61
C ALA A 37 -48.94 4.23 -8.60
N ILE A 38 -49.21 4.22 -9.92
CA ILE A 38 -48.32 4.79 -10.94
C ILE A 38 -48.97 5.98 -11.66
N PHE A 39 -49.56 6.95 -10.95
CA PHE A 39 -49.95 8.24 -11.55
C PHE A 39 -50.11 9.29 -10.44
N THR A 40 -49.10 10.16 -10.22
CA THR A 40 -49.13 11.53 -9.64
C THR A 40 -47.67 11.92 -9.34
N ALA A 41 -46.99 12.90 -9.93
CA ALA A 41 -47.35 13.98 -10.82
C ALA A 41 -46.10 14.36 -11.65
N ALA A 42 -46.21 14.30 -12.97
CA ALA A 42 -45.33 15.04 -13.86
C ALA A 42 -45.96 16.41 -14.10
N ALA A 43 -45.48 17.46 -13.44
CA ALA A 43 -45.74 18.86 -13.81
C ALA A 43 -44.92 19.82 -12.91
N MET A 44 -43.81 20.35 -13.43
CA MET A 44 -43.27 21.74 -13.28
C MET A 44 -42.01 21.78 -14.19
N THR A 45 -42.14 21.89 -15.51
CA THR A 45 -42.24 23.14 -16.29
C THR A 45 -41.13 24.17 -16.00
N ALA A 46 -40.06 24.06 -16.79
CA ALA A 46 -39.35 25.15 -17.49
C ALA A 46 -39.00 26.45 -16.75
N PHE A 47 -37.80 26.52 -16.17
CA PHE A 47 -36.88 27.67 -16.10
C PHE A 47 -35.48 27.07 -15.84
N ALA A 48 -34.36 27.34 -16.50
CA ALA A 48 -33.96 28.34 -17.47
C ALA A 48 -32.81 27.75 -18.32
N GLN A 49 -32.90 27.81 -19.64
CA GLN A 49 -31.72 27.66 -20.50
C GLN A 49 -30.90 28.95 -20.36
N ILE A 50 -29.90 28.93 -19.48
CA ILE A 50 -28.87 29.98 -19.46
C ILE A 50 -27.92 29.66 -20.62
N PRO A 51 -27.74 30.55 -21.61
CA PRO A 51 -26.72 30.36 -22.62
C PRO A 51 -25.37 30.27 -21.92
N THR A 52 -24.66 29.16 -22.17
CA THR A 52 -23.27 28.95 -21.78
C THR A 52 -22.44 30.13 -22.28
N ALA A 53 -21.90 30.92 -21.36
CA ALA A 53 -20.89 31.91 -21.70
C ALA A 53 -19.63 31.15 -22.12
N THR A 54 -19.39 31.05 -23.42
CA THR A 54 -18.09 30.65 -23.95
C THR A 54 -17.08 31.69 -23.50
N LEU A 55 -16.18 31.30 -22.58
CA LEU A 55 -15.05 32.14 -22.19
C LEU A 55 -14.18 32.36 -23.42
N VAL A 56 -14.21 33.57 -23.97
CA VAL A 56 -13.21 34.01 -24.95
C VAL A 56 -11.89 34.08 -24.18
N PRO A 57 -10.81 33.41 -24.63
CA PRO A 57 -9.51 33.56 -24.00
C PRO A 57 -9.10 35.03 -24.09
N THR A 58 -8.98 35.69 -22.94
CA THR A 58 -8.32 36.99 -22.84
C THR A 58 -6.87 36.78 -23.22
N GLU A 59 -6.43 37.38 -24.32
CA GLU A 59 -5.02 37.40 -24.67
C GLU A 59 -4.24 38.11 -23.56
N THR A 60 -3.49 37.33 -22.79
CA THR A 60 -2.52 37.83 -21.83
C THR A 60 -1.47 38.63 -22.59
N ALA A 61 -1.44 39.94 -22.37
CA ALA A 61 -0.40 40.80 -22.89
C ALA A 61 0.97 40.25 -22.46
N THR A 62 1.78 39.89 -23.45
CA THR A 62 3.18 39.47 -23.25
C THR A 62 3.92 40.65 -22.63
N ALA A 63 4.43 40.47 -21.41
CA ALA A 63 5.27 41.47 -20.77
C ALA A 63 6.52 41.70 -21.62
N VAL A 64 6.70 42.94 -22.09
CA VAL A 64 7.93 43.37 -22.74
C VAL A 64 9.07 43.26 -21.72
N PRO A 65 10.22 42.64 -22.05
CA PRO A 65 11.35 42.59 -21.15
C PRO A 65 11.89 44.00 -20.90
N THR A 66 11.75 44.48 -19.68
CA THR A 66 12.44 45.68 -19.21
C THR A 66 13.93 45.35 -19.08
N ALA A 67 14.78 46.07 -19.81
CA ALA A 67 16.23 45.96 -19.66
C ALA A 67 16.63 46.43 -18.25
N THR A 68 16.98 45.48 -17.39
CA THR A 68 17.56 45.74 -16.07
C THR A 68 19.00 46.24 -16.26
N VAL A 69 19.27 47.43 -15.73
CA VAL A 69 20.58 48.08 -15.74
C VAL A 69 21.59 47.19 -15.01
N ALA A 70 22.71 46.90 -15.67
CA ALA A 70 23.82 46.13 -15.13
C ALA A 70 24.50 46.89 -13.95
N PRO A 71 24.71 46.26 -12.79
CA PRO A 71 25.60 46.81 -11.78
C PRO A 71 27.06 46.66 -12.23
N THR A 72 27.77 47.78 -12.35
CA THR A 72 29.24 47.79 -12.43
C THR A 72 29.81 47.36 -11.08
N ILE A 73 30.17 46.09 -10.94
CA ILE A 73 30.96 45.58 -9.82
C ILE A 73 32.44 45.62 -10.18
N THR A 74 33.18 46.45 -9.46
CA THR A 74 34.64 46.49 -9.40
C THR A 74 35.18 45.12 -8.96
N PRO A 75 36.20 44.53 -9.63
CA PRO A 75 36.77 43.27 -9.19
C PRO A 75 37.62 43.50 -7.94
N VAL A 76 37.07 43.15 -6.77
CA VAL A 76 37.87 42.93 -5.57
C VAL A 76 38.39 41.50 -5.62
N ALA A 77 39.70 41.36 -5.45
CA ALA A 77 40.39 40.09 -5.53
C ALA A 77 40.03 39.14 -4.37
N THR A 78 40.08 37.84 -4.68
CA THR A 78 40.56 36.76 -3.79
C THR A 78 39.70 36.38 -2.58
N VAL A 79 38.95 35.28 -2.72
CA VAL A 79 39.37 33.96 -2.19
C VAL A 79 38.62 32.87 -2.94
N THR A 80 39.35 31.92 -3.51
CA THR A 80 38.80 30.67 -4.05
C THR A 80 38.06 29.95 -2.91
N PRO A 81 36.78 29.55 -3.06
CA PRO A 81 36.21 28.58 -2.14
C PRO A 81 36.95 27.26 -2.39
N GLN A 82 37.96 27.01 -1.56
CA GLN A 82 38.47 25.67 -1.40
C GLN A 82 37.28 24.83 -0.94
N ASN A 83 36.90 23.87 -1.76
CA ASN A 83 35.85 22.90 -1.47
C ASN A 83 36.30 22.16 -0.19
N ILE A 84 35.93 22.69 0.97
CA ILE A 84 36.04 21.97 2.23
C ILE A 84 34.93 20.94 2.11
N ALA A 85 35.31 19.73 1.66
CA ALA A 85 34.53 18.56 1.96
C ALA A 85 34.36 18.56 3.47
N THR A 86 33.20 19.02 3.93
CA THR A 86 32.73 18.79 5.29
C THR A 86 32.70 17.28 5.38
N LYS A 87 33.75 16.71 5.98
CA LYS A 87 33.77 15.30 6.36
C LYS A 87 32.67 15.20 7.41
N GLU A 88 31.46 14.96 6.95
CA GLU A 88 30.36 14.56 7.82
C GLU A 88 30.90 13.42 8.66
N SER A 89 30.77 13.62 9.96
CA SER A 89 31.30 12.75 10.98
C SER A 89 30.64 11.38 10.82
N SER A 90 31.22 10.52 9.99
CA SER A 90 30.88 9.11 9.88
C SER A 90 31.20 8.48 11.24
N SER A 91 30.18 8.44 12.09
CA SER A 91 30.08 7.53 13.21
C SER A 91 30.24 6.12 12.62
N LEU A 92 31.45 5.58 12.64
CA LEU A 92 31.72 4.19 12.27
C LEU A 92 31.13 3.29 13.37
N THR A 93 29.81 3.14 13.37
CA THR A 93 29.08 2.15 14.15
C THR A 93 29.19 0.82 13.46
N ALA A 94 29.97 -0.11 14.03
CA ALA A 94 29.94 -1.59 14.00
C ALA A 94 29.47 -2.42 12.75
N PHE A 95 28.90 -1.84 11.70
CA PHE A 95 28.18 -2.48 10.58
C PHE A 95 28.85 -2.22 9.21
N GLY A 96 30.14 -1.87 9.21
CA GLY A 96 30.84 -1.42 8.00
C GLY A 96 30.51 0.04 7.66
N CYS A 97 30.64 0.41 6.39
CA CYS A 97 30.35 1.76 5.89
C CYS A 97 28.90 1.93 5.41
N TYR A 98 28.09 0.86 5.38
CA TYR A 98 26.68 0.93 5.00
C TYR A 98 25.83 1.36 6.19
N ASP A 99 24.96 2.35 5.97
CA ASP A 99 23.99 2.80 6.94
C ASP A 99 22.78 3.39 6.21
N ALA A 100 21.61 3.39 6.86
CA ALA A 100 20.37 3.88 6.29
C ALA A 100 19.53 4.60 7.35
N ALA A 101 18.80 5.63 6.95
CA ALA A 101 17.84 6.32 7.79
C ALA A 101 16.48 6.39 7.09
N PHE A 102 15.40 6.33 7.87
CA PHE A 102 14.06 6.56 7.37
C PHE A 102 13.91 8.01 6.87
N GLY A 103 13.37 8.17 5.67
CA GLY A 103 13.01 9.47 5.10
C GLY A 103 11.54 9.77 5.36
N SER A 104 10.65 9.06 4.67
CA SER A 104 9.20 9.22 4.80
C SER A 104 8.41 8.01 4.30
N ASP A 105 7.14 7.94 4.69
CA ASP A 105 6.16 7.08 4.02
C ASP A 105 5.74 7.71 2.70
N VAL A 106 5.99 7.00 1.60
CA VAL A 106 5.52 7.42 0.26
C VAL A 106 4.09 6.93 0.03
N THR A 107 3.77 5.73 0.51
CA THR A 107 2.40 5.20 0.50
C THR A 107 2.00 4.69 1.88
N ILE A 108 0.69 4.61 2.09
CA ILE A 108 0.04 4.02 3.28
C ILE A 108 0.57 4.68 4.57
N PRO A 109 0.04 5.87 4.94
CA PRO A 109 0.34 6.48 6.22
C PRO A 109 0.03 5.52 7.37
N ASP A 110 0.71 5.71 8.50
CA ASP A 110 0.49 4.86 9.68
C ASP A 110 -0.96 4.89 10.16
N GLY A 111 -1.46 3.71 10.51
CA GLY A 111 -2.82 3.51 10.99
C GLY A 111 -3.88 3.44 9.89
N THR A 112 -3.48 3.35 8.61
CA THR A 112 -4.40 3.14 7.49
C THR A 112 -5.26 1.89 7.72
N PHE A 113 -6.55 1.99 7.42
CA PHE A 113 -7.51 0.89 7.53
C PHE A 113 -7.54 0.04 6.26
N PHE A 114 -7.64 -1.28 6.43
CA PHE A 114 -7.81 -2.26 5.37
C PHE A 114 -8.89 -3.28 5.73
N ASP A 115 -9.53 -3.86 4.71
CA ASP A 115 -10.38 -5.03 4.90
C ASP A 115 -9.51 -6.30 5.06
N PRO A 116 -10.03 -7.35 5.72
CA PRO A 116 -9.33 -8.63 5.84
C PRO A 116 -8.95 -9.21 4.46
N GLY A 117 -7.66 -9.53 4.29
CA GLY A 117 -7.15 -10.12 3.04
C GLY A 117 -6.82 -9.12 1.93
N ASP A 118 -6.98 -7.81 2.16
CA ASP A 118 -6.63 -6.79 1.18
C ASP A 118 -5.14 -6.82 0.83
N ALA A 119 -4.84 -6.82 -0.48
CA ALA A 119 -3.48 -6.65 -0.97
C ALA A 119 -3.13 -5.16 -1.10
N PHE A 120 -1.96 -4.77 -0.61
CA PHE A 120 -1.48 -3.40 -0.71
C PHE A 120 0.04 -3.32 -0.90
N THR A 121 0.51 -2.19 -1.41
CA THR A 121 1.95 -1.91 -1.58
C THR A 121 2.35 -0.79 -0.65
N LYS A 122 3.28 -1.09 0.26
CA LYS A 122 3.91 -0.09 1.12
C LYS A 122 5.20 0.37 0.47
N THR A 123 5.38 1.68 0.38
CA THR A 123 6.55 2.32 -0.20
C THR A 123 7.14 3.33 0.78
N TRP A 124 8.46 3.29 0.94
CA TRP A 124 9.22 4.22 1.77
C TRP A 124 10.27 4.96 0.96
N GLU A 125 10.55 6.18 1.40
CA GLU A 125 11.75 6.92 1.06
C GLU A 125 12.82 6.61 2.12
N ILE A 126 13.99 6.11 1.70
CA ILE A 126 15.08 5.69 2.59
C ILE A 126 16.38 6.35 2.15
N LYS A 127 17.05 7.04 3.07
CA LYS A 127 18.29 7.78 2.80
C LYS A 127 19.53 6.94 3.12
N ASN A 128 20.52 6.97 2.23
CA ASN A 128 21.85 6.42 2.50
C ASN A 128 22.66 7.40 3.37
N THR A 129 22.75 7.08 4.65
CA THR A 129 23.56 7.81 5.64
C THR A 129 24.96 7.20 5.81
N GLY A 130 25.23 6.11 5.10
CA GLY A 130 26.52 5.43 5.08
C GLY A 130 27.54 6.13 4.19
N GLY A 131 28.80 5.69 4.29
CA GLY A 131 29.90 6.12 3.44
C GLY A 131 30.09 5.30 2.16
N CYS A 132 29.28 4.25 1.96
CA CYS A 132 29.37 3.37 0.78
C CYS A 132 28.05 3.37 -0.01
N GLU A 133 28.16 3.26 -1.33
CA GLU A 133 27.03 3.11 -2.23
C GLU A 133 26.31 1.78 -1.98
N TRP A 134 24.97 1.80 -1.99
CA TRP A 134 24.19 0.57 -2.01
C TRP A 134 24.14 0.03 -3.43
N GLU A 135 24.41 -1.26 -3.60
CA GLU A 135 24.39 -1.92 -4.91
C GLU A 135 22.99 -2.44 -5.25
N ALA A 136 22.71 -2.61 -6.53
CA ALA A 136 21.38 -2.98 -7.01
C ALA A 136 20.87 -4.36 -6.52
N ASP A 137 21.78 -5.25 -6.10
CA ASP A 137 21.46 -6.58 -5.56
C ASP A 137 21.21 -6.61 -4.04
N PHE A 138 21.29 -5.46 -3.38
CA PHE A 138 20.92 -5.33 -1.97
C PHE A 138 19.42 -5.57 -1.82
N GLN A 139 18.99 -5.94 -0.61
CA GLN A 139 17.61 -6.34 -0.36
C GLN A 139 17.01 -5.59 0.81
N LEU A 140 15.73 -5.25 0.69
CA LEU A 140 14.86 -4.88 1.80
C LEU A 140 14.19 -6.17 2.31
N ILE A 141 14.50 -6.55 3.54
CA ILE A 141 14.08 -7.82 4.15
C ILE A 141 13.19 -7.60 5.36
N PHE A 142 12.32 -8.57 5.64
CA PHE A 142 11.55 -8.57 6.87
C PHE A 142 12.48 -8.77 8.07
N SER A 143 12.32 -7.93 9.09
CA SER A 143 13.14 -7.93 10.30
C SER A 143 12.39 -8.46 11.52
N SER A 144 11.17 -7.95 11.78
CA SER A 144 10.36 -8.31 12.96
C SER A 144 8.92 -7.82 12.85
N GLY A 145 8.05 -8.26 13.77
CA GLY A 145 6.64 -7.86 13.85
C GLY A 145 5.74 -8.74 12.98
N ASP A 146 4.80 -8.11 12.27
CA ASP A 146 3.85 -8.78 11.41
C ASP A 146 4.31 -8.70 9.94
N GLN A 147 4.65 -9.86 9.37
CA GLN A 147 5.19 -9.91 8.00
C GLN A 147 4.15 -9.63 6.93
N MET A 148 2.85 -9.83 7.21
CA MET A 148 1.73 -9.53 6.29
C MET A 148 1.93 -10.15 4.91
N SER A 149 2.36 -11.42 4.86
CA SER A 149 2.71 -12.16 3.63
C SER A 149 3.82 -11.53 2.77
N GLY A 150 4.51 -10.52 3.28
CA GLY A 150 5.57 -9.83 2.56
C GLY A 150 6.77 -10.72 2.30
N THR A 151 7.37 -10.57 1.12
CA THR A 151 8.63 -11.22 0.75
C THR A 151 9.76 -10.21 0.68
N ASN A 152 10.99 -10.68 0.84
CA ASN A 152 12.17 -9.86 0.60
C ASN A 152 12.13 -9.27 -0.81
N ASN A 153 12.57 -8.01 -0.95
CA ASN A 153 12.60 -7.32 -2.23
C ASN A 153 14.02 -6.83 -2.54
N VAL A 154 14.51 -7.13 -3.74
CA VAL A 154 15.78 -6.61 -4.25
C VAL A 154 15.58 -5.15 -4.63
N ILE A 155 16.51 -4.27 -4.25
CA ILE A 155 16.33 -2.83 -4.45
C ILE A 155 16.44 -2.40 -5.92
N ASN A 156 17.11 -3.19 -6.78
CA ASN A 156 17.20 -3.04 -8.24
C ASN A 156 17.71 -1.67 -8.73
N THR A 157 18.31 -0.88 -7.85
CA THR A 157 18.94 0.41 -8.16
C THR A 157 20.11 0.62 -7.23
N THR A 158 21.13 1.36 -7.69
CA THR A 158 22.18 1.83 -6.80
C THR A 158 21.73 3.09 -6.05
N VAL A 159 22.27 3.31 -4.86
CA VAL A 159 22.04 4.55 -4.08
C VAL A 159 23.35 5.01 -3.47
N ALA A 160 23.89 6.10 -4.01
CA ALA A 160 25.14 6.68 -3.53
C ALA A 160 25.03 7.21 -2.08
N SER A 161 26.18 7.38 -1.43
CA SER A 161 26.25 8.01 -0.10
C SER A 161 25.60 9.40 -0.13
N GLY A 162 24.71 9.67 0.83
CA GLY A 162 23.96 10.92 0.92
C GLY A 162 22.68 10.99 0.09
N GLU A 163 22.51 10.08 -0.89
CA GLU A 163 21.33 10.01 -1.76
C GLU A 163 20.18 9.23 -1.12
N THR A 164 19.02 9.28 -1.78
CA THR A 164 17.78 8.69 -1.28
C THR A 164 17.17 7.74 -2.31
N GLY A 165 16.77 6.55 -1.85
CA GLY A 165 16.07 5.55 -2.65
C GLY A 165 14.60 5.43 -2.24
N VAL A 166 13.77 4.96 -3.17
CA VAL A 166 12.35 4.70 -2.95
C VAL A 166 12.08 3.21 -3.14
N PHE A 167 11.68 2.52 -2.08
CA PHE A 167 11.57 1.06 -2.06
C PHE A 167 10.22 0.61 -1.58
N SER A 168 9.73 -0.48 -2.17
CA SER A 168 8.39 -0.99 -1.90
C SER A 168 8.38 -2.45 -1.49
N VAL A 169 7.38 -2.84 -0.74
CA VAL A 169 7.03 -4.25 -0.48
C VAL A 169 5.53 -4.45 -0.71
N ASN A 170 5.19 -5.60 -1.30
CA ASN A 170 3.79 -6.01 -1.46
C ASN A 170 3.39 -6.83 -0.25
N LEU A 171 2.24 -6.50 0.32
CA LEU A 171 1.72 -7.03 1.58
C LEU A 171 0.25 -7.41 1.44
N ILE A 172 -0.21 -8.25 2.35
CA ILE A 172 -1.61 -8.67 2.48
C ILE A 172 -2.03 -8.43 3.93
N ALA A 173 -3.10 -7.65 4.11
CA ALA A 173 -3.73 -7.41 5.38
C ALA A 173 -4.19 -8.74 6.01
N PRO A 174 -3.84 -9.03 7.28
CA PRO A 174 -4.24 -10.28 7.92
C PRO A 174 -5.77 -10.47 7.97
N ASP A 175 -6.24 -11.72 7.98
CA ASP A 175 -7.68 -12.03 8.00
C ASP A 175 -8.36 -11.68 9.34
N THR A 176 -7.58 -11.43 10.38
CA THR A 176 -8.09 -11.14 11.72
C THR A 176 -8.12 -9.63 11.94
N PRO A 177 -9.23 -9.06 12.43
CA PRO A 177 -9.28 -7.64 12.78
C PRO A 177 -8.29 -7.30 13.90
N GLY A 178 -7.61 -6.16 13.79
CA GLY A 178 -6.59 -5.74 14.75
C GLY A 178 -5.58 -4.74 14.20
N GLY A 179 -4.68 -4.27 15.07
CA GLY A 179 -3.54 -3.45 14.68
C GLY A 179 -2.33 -4.31 14.36
N TYR A 180 -1.64 -4.00 13.27
CA TYR A 180 -0.48 -4.76 12.79
C TYR A 180 0.70 -3.84 12.53
N THR A 181 1.91 -4.30 12.85
CA THR A 181 3.14 -3.55 12.57
C THR A 181 4.24 -4.46 12.05
N GLY A 182 4.69 -4.22 10.81
CA GLY A 182 5.80 -4.92 10.19
C GLY A 182 7.05 -4.05 10.09
N TYR A 183 8.21 -4.58 10.46
CA TYR A 183 9.50 -3.88 10.38
C TYR A 183 10.40 -4.51 9.32
N TRP A 184 11.07 -3.67 8.54
CA TRP A 184 11.89 -4.04 7.40
C TRP A 184 13.26 -3.36 7.47
N ARG A 185 14.33 -4.06 7.05
CA ARG A 185 15.71 -3.53 7.07
C ARG A 185 16.46 -3.91 5.80
N LEU A 186 17.48 -3.12 5.46
CA LEU A 186 18.34 -3.39 4.32
C LEU A 186 19.42 -4.43 4.67
N THR A 187 19.76 -5.28 3.69
CA THR A 187 20.92 -6.17 3.71
C THR A 187 21.80 -5.96 2.49
N ASN A 188 23.12 -6.06 2.68
CA ASN A 188 24.06 -6.11 1.57
C ASN A 188 24.05 -7.49 0.86
N ALA A 189 24.85 -7.64 -0.20
CA ALA A 189 25.00 -8.89 -0.96
C ALA A 189 25.45 -10.10 -0.12
N GLU A 190 26.09 -9.87 1.02
CA GLU A 190 26.54 -10.92 1.96
C GLU A 190 25.45 -11.28 3.00
N GLY A 191 24.29 -10.62 2.96
CA GLY A 191 23.20 -10.82 3.93
C GLY A 191 23.41 -10.08 5.25
N THR A 192 24.40 -9.18 5.34
CA THR A 192 24.63 -8.36 6.54
C THR A 192 23.59 -7.25 6.61
N ILE A 193 22.80 -7.24 7.68
CA ILE A 193 21.77 -6.24 7.94
C ILE A 193 22.42 -4.92 8.40
N PHE A 194 21.96 -3.78 7.87
CA PHE A 194 22.43 -2.46 8.27
C PHE A 194 21.27 -1.43 8.33
N GLY A 195 21.55 -0.25 8.88
CA GLY A 195 20.63 0.88 8.89
C GLY A 195 19.44 0.78 9.84
N GLU A 196 18.70 1.87 9.95
CA GLU A 196 17.42 1.96 10.65
C GLU A 196 16.38 1.01 10.04
N ALA A 197 15.46 0.51 10.87
CA ALA A 197 14.30 -0.22 10.40
C ALA A 197 13.19 0.72 9.94
N VAL A 198 12.68 0.51 8.73
CA VAL A 198 11.44 1.13 8.26
C VAL A 198 10.26 0.25 8.64
N TYR A 199 9.07 0.83 8.76
CA TYR A 199 7.92 0.09 9.26
C TYR A 199 6.62 0.47 8.58
N VAL A 200 5.63 -0.41 8.74
CA VAL A 200 4.26 -0.20 8.28
C VAL A 200 3.32 -0.49 9.43
N VAL A 201 2.44 0.46 9.74
CA VAL A 201 1.35 0.28 10.71
C VAL A 201 0.01 0.31 9.98
N ILE A 202 -0.78 -0.75 10.12
CA ILE A 202 -2.15 -0.79 9.60
C ILE A 202 -3.14 -1.22 10.67
N THR A 203 -4.41 -0.91 10.43
CA THR A 203 -5.53 -1.48 11.17
C THR A 203 -6.39 -2.30 10.21
N VAL A 204 -6.67 -3.55 10.56
CA VAL A 204 -7.66 -4.36 9.84
C VAL A 204 -9.00 -4.19 10.55
N ASP A 205 -10.00 -3.64 9.85
CA ASP A 205 -11.36 -3.53 10.38
C ASP A 205 -12.12 -4.85 10.18
N GLY A 206 -13.13 -5.07 11.00
CA GLY A 206 -13.84 -6.34 11.08
C GLY A 206 -15.34 -6.19 11.00
N GLU A 207 -15.90 -6.38 9.80
CA GLU A 207 -17.06 -7.24 9.71
C GLU A 207 -16.55 -8.65 9.36
N ILE A 208 -16.60 -9.59 10.32
CA ILE A 208 -16.35 -11.00 10.00
C ILE A 208 -17.46 -11.39 9.01
N PRO A 209 -17.17 -11.84 7.78
CA PRO A 209 -18.20 -12.28 6.86
C PRO A 209 -18.96 -13.41 7.54
N THR A 210 -20.21 -13.13 7.91
CA THR A 210 -21.09 -14.15 8.49
C THR A 210 -21.24 -15.23 7.44
N ALA A 211 -20.74 -16.44 7.73
CA ALA A 211 -20.87 -17.56 6.82
C ALA A 211 -22.34 -17.70 6.43
N THR A 212 -22.66 -17.45 5.15
CA THR A 212 -24.00 -17.67 4.62
C THR A 212 -24.21 -19.18 4.62
N VAL A 213 -24.90 -19.67 5.65
CA VAL A 213 -25.41 -21.05 5.67
C VAL A 213 -26.36 -21.19 4.49
N THR A 214 -25.89 -21.85 3.44
CA THR A 214 -26.72 -22.23 2.29
C THR A 214 -27.61 -23.39 2.75
N PRO A 215 -28.95 -23.26 2.66
CA PRO A 215 -29.90 -24.27 3.14
C PRO A 215 -29.85 -25.57 2.35
#